data_AF-A0AB35T0C1-F1
#
_entry.id   AF-A0AB35T0C1-F1
#
_cell.length_a   1.000
_cell.length_b   1.000
_cell.length_c   1.000
_cell.angle_alpha   90.00
_cell.angle_beta   90.00
_cell.angle_gamma   90.00
#
_symmetry.space_group_name_H-M   'P 1'
#
loop_
_entity.id
_entity.type
_entity.pdbx_description
1 polymer ?
#
loop_
_entity_poly.entity_id
_entity_poly.type
_entity_poly.pdbx_seq_one_letter_code
_entity_poly.pdbx_strand_id
1 'polypeptide(L)'
;MGSEADCERVIRAAHERGVASAMAYSGPEDGVAAIFVMIIDEPPLIESFLPELKRLAPEAGISVSFERLAHVSPSDFLRGGAHRPRPFRTNLENVGLVFLGGAFGGSGRVLLEAGARYVTPAYEVFPWGTLVANVVGSFFIAVLGVLLLERFISERERMFWILGFLGSFTTFSAFIFQIDRGWELSPTLSALYAGSSMFLGLAAALLGILATRRFVR
;
A
#
# COMPACT_ATOMS: atom_id res chain seq x y z
N MET A 1 -24.86 28.61 9.95
CA MET A 1 -23.38 28.43 9.99
C MET A 1 -23.03 27.34 11.01
N GLY A 2 -22.55 26.16 10.61
CA GLY A 2 -22.22 25.07 11.54
C GLY A 2 -20.80 25.20 12.08
N SER A 3 -20.66 25.64 13.33
CA SER A 3 -19.40 25.80 14.05
C SER A 3 -18.92 24.48 14.68
N GLU A 4 -17.62 24.37 14.99
CA GLU A 4 -17.07 23.25 15.77
C GLU A 4 -17.81 23.05 17.11
N ALA A 5 -18.29 24.15 17.71
CA ALA A 5 -19.14 24.14 18.89
C ALA A 5 -20.52 23.50 18.66
N ASP A 6 -21.07 23.52 17.44
CA ASP A 6 -22.30 22.81 17.10
C ASP A 6 -22.09 21.29 17.05
N CYS A 7 -20.94 20.86 16.52
CA CYS A 7 -20.56 19.45 16.49
C CYS A 7 -20.38 18.91 17.93
N GLU A 8 -19.69 19.65 18.79
CA GLU A 8 -19.48 19.27 20.18
C GLU A 8 -20.80 19.21 20.97
N ARG A 9 -21.71 20.17 20.76
CA ARG A 9 -23.05 20.16 21.37
C ARG A 9 -23.85 18.92 20.98
N VAL A 10 -23.81 18.52 19.71
CA VAL A 10 -24.50 17.32 19.23
C VAL A 10 -23.92 16.05 19.84
N ILE A 11 -22.59 15.91 19.87
CA ILE A 11 -21.92 14.75 20.48
C ILE A 11 -22.25 14.64 21.97
N ARG A 12 -22.20 15.76 22.69
CA ARG A 12 -22.50 15.81 24.12
C ARG A 12 -23.95 15.43 24.42
N ALA A 13 -24.90 15.98 23.67
CA ALA A 13 -26.32 15.64 23.82
C ALA A 13 -26.61 14.16 23.52
N ALA A 14 -25.92 13.57 22.52
CA ALA A 14 -26.04 12.14 22.23
C ALA A 14 -25.54 11.28 23.40
N HIS A 15 -24.36 11.58 23.95
CA HIS A 15 -23.82 10.83 25.09
C HIS A 15 -24.64 11.01 26.38
N GLU A 16 -25.21 12.19 26.63
CA GLU A 16 -26.11 12.42 27.78
C GLU A 16 -27.38 11.55 27.69
N ARG A 17 -27.80 11.15 26.48
CA ARG A 17 -28.90 10.21 26.25
C ARG A 17 -28.48 8.73 26.30
N GLY A 18 -27.22 8.44 26.57
CA GLY A 18 -26.69 7.08 26.64
C GLY A 18 -26.47 6.45 25.26
N VAL A 19 -26.31 7.27 24.21
CA VAL A 19 -25.99 6.76 22.87
C VAL A 19 -24.65 6.02 22.89
N ALA A 20 -24.59 4.82 22.32
CA ALA A 20 -23.42 3.95 22.30
C ALA A 20 -22.23 4.57 21.55
N SER A 21 -22.47 5.25 20.43
CA SER A 21 -21.45 6.04 19.74
C SER A 21 -22.05 7.17 18.92
N ALA A 22 -21.46 8.37 19.02
CA ALA A 22 -21.82 9.53 18.23
C ALA A 22 -20.57 10.27 17.72
N MET A 23 -20.58 10.66 16.44
CA MET A 23 -19.57 11.50 15.79
C MET A 23 -20.25 12.61 15.00
N ALA A 24 -19.66 13.82 15.00
CA ALA A 24 -20.16 14.96 14.24
C ALA A 24 -19.00 15.72 13.57
N TYR A 25 -19.21 16.17 12.33
CA TYR A 25 -18.21 16.88 11.53
C TYR A 25 -18.84 18.09 10.84
N SER A 26 -18.09 19.19 10.74
CA SER A 26 -18.46 20.34 9.92
C SER A 26 -18.24 20.03 8.43
N GLY A 27 -19.18 20.45 7.58
CA GLY A 27 -19.04 20.36 6.13
C GLY A 27 -17.98 21.33 5.55
N PRO A 28 -17.60 21.19 4.27
CA PRO A 28 -16.58 22.04 3.63
C PRO A 28 -16.90 23.54 3.68
N GLU A 29 -15.86 24.38 3.69
CA GLU A 29 -15.92 25.85 3.93
C GLU A 29 -16.70 26.64 2.85
N ASP A 30 -17.07 26.00 1.73
CA ASP A 30 -17.59 26.59 0.50
C ASP A 30 -19.06 27.09 0.60
N GLY A 31 -19.60 27.26 1.81
CA GLY A 31 -20.83 28.02 2.04
C GLY A 31 -22.17 27.25 1.97
N VAL A 32 -22.16 25.91 1.91
CA VAL A 32 -23.40 25.07 1.98
C VAL A 32 -23.47 24.27 3.30
N ALA A 33 -22.76 24.73 4.33
CA ALA A 33 -22.40 23.99 5.54
C ALA A 33 -23.54 23.19 6.23
N ALA A 34 -23.66 21.91 5.86
CA ALA A 34 -24.42 20.89 6.59
C ALA A 34 -23.48 20.21 7.59
N ILE A 35 -23.91 20.10 8.85
CA ILE A 35 -23.23 19.27 9.85
C ILE A 35 -23.55 17.81 9.53
N PHE A 36 -22.51 16.99 9.40
CA PHE A 36 -22.66 15.54 9.22
C PHE A 36 -22.60 14.86 10.57
N VAL A 37 -23.66 14.14 10.94
CA VAL A 37 -23.79 13.44 12.21
C VAL A 37 -23.94 11.94 11.94
N MET A 38 -23.08 11.13 12.55
CA MET A 38 -23.15 9.68 12.54
C MET A 38 -23.41 9.18 13.96
N ILE A 39 -24.52 8.48 14.15
CA ILE A 39 -24.94 7.91 15.43
C ILE A 39 -25.14 6.41 15.26
N ILE A 40 -24.58 5.62 16.15
CA ILE A 40 -24.71 4.16 16.17
C ILE A 40 -25.42 3.77 17.46
N ASP A 41 -26.68 3.36 17.35
CA ASP A 41 -27.49 2.85 18.46
C ASP A 41 -28.72 2.07 17.96
N GLU A 42 -29.55 1.60 18.89
CA GLU A 42 -30.85 1.01 18.61
C GLU A 42 -31.80 2.02 17.95
N PRO A 43 -32.58 1.59 16.93
CA PRO A 43 -33.48 2.47 16.18
C PRO A 43 -34.42 3.33 17.05
N PRO A 44 -35.06 2.82 18.12
CA PRO A 44 -35.96 3.63 18.94
C PRO A 44 -35.28 4.81 19.63
N LEU A 45 -34.02 4.65 20.05
CA LEU A 45 -33.26 5.71 20.70
C LEU A 45 -32.92 6.81 19.69
N ILE A 46 -32.47 6.42 18.49
CA ILE A 46 -32.15 7.35 17.40
C ILE A 46 -33.40 8.15 16.99
N GLU A 47 -34.52 7.48 16.76
CA GLU A 47 -35.79 8.14 16.38
C GLU A 47 -36.25 9.16 17.43
N SER A 48 -36.08 8.86 18.73
CA SER A 48 -36.41 9.77 19.83
C SER A 48 -35.52 11.02 19.88
N PHE A 49 -34.30 10.94 19.35
CA PHE A 49 -33.30 12.01 19.37
C PHE A 49 -33.36 12.93 18.14
N LEU A 50 -33.94 12.47 17.02
CA LEU A 50 -34.09 13.26 15.79
C LEU A 50 -34.74 14.65 15.96
N PRO A 51 -35.80 14.84 16.78
CA PRO A 51 -36.39 16.16 16.98
C PRO A 51 -35.45 17.13 17.71
N GLU A 52 -34.58 16.61 18.58
CA GLU A 52 -33.61 17.39 19.34
C GLU A 52 -32.41 17.78 18.48
N LEU A 53 -31.91 16.85 17.65
CA LEU A 53 -30.92 17.13 16.60
C LEU A 53 -31.34 18.28 15.68
N LYS A 54 -32.60 18.28 15.24
CA LYS A 54 -33.17 19.37 14.43
C LYS A 54 -33.22 20.71 15.16
N ARG A 55 -33.33 20.72 16.49
CA ARG A 55 -33.30 21.95 17.30
C ARG A 55 -31.87 22.45 17.56
N LEU A 56 -30.93 21.53 17.73
CA LEU A 56 -29.53 21.85 17.98
C LEU A 56 -28.83 22.36 16.71
N ALA A 57 -29.24 21.87 15.53
CA ALA A 57 -28.67 22.25 14.25
C ALA A 57 -29.77 22.56 13.21
N PRO A 58 -30.55 23.64 13.38
CA PRO A 58 -31.71 23.95 12.54
C PRO A 58 -31.37 24.28 11.08
N GLU A 59 -30.13 24.71 10.80
CA GLU A 59 -29.66 24.98 9.44
C GLU A 59 -28.96 23.80 8.76
N ALA A 60 -28.76 22.68 9.48
CA ALA A 60 -28.13 21.50 8.91
C ALA A 60 -29.17 20.66 8.17
N GLY A 61 -28.90 20.33 6.89
CA GLY A 61 -29.67 19.32 6.18
C GLY A 61 -29.43 17.95 6.81
N ILE A 62 -30.35 17.47 7.64
CA ILE A 62 -30.23 16.17 8.31
C ILE A 62 -30.73 15.07 7.37
N SER A 63 -29.80 14.32 6.78
CA SER A 63 -30.08 13.06 6.10
C SER A 63 -29.86 11.90 7.07
N VAL A 64 -30.90 11.11 7.33
CA VAL A 64 -30.83 9.94 8.23
C VAL A 64 -30.86 8.68 7.38
N SER A 65 -29.77 7.92 7.41
CA SER A 65 -29.70 6.59 6.82
C SER A 65 -29.71 5.56 7.94
N PHE A 66 -30.74 4.72 7.98
CA PHE A 66 -30.81 3.59 8.92
C PHE A 66 -30.21 2.35 8.26
N GLU A 67 -29.00 1.99 8.65
CA GLU A 67 -28.40 0.73 8.24
C GLU A 67 -28.52 -0.28 9.40
N ARG A 68 -29.34 -1.33 9.21
CA ARG A 68 -29.37 -2.45 10.15
C ARG A 68 -28.07 -3.23 10.01
N LEU A 69 -27.08 -2.87 10.81
CA LEU A 69 -25.85 -3.63 10.97
C LEU A 69 -26.15 -4.88 11.79
N ALA A 70 -26.44 -6.00 11.11
CA ALA A 70 -26.33 -7.30 11.72
C ALA A 70 -24.84 -7.55 11.96
N HIS A 71 -24.36 -7.34 13.19
CA HIS A 71 -23.03 -7.77 13.58
C HIS A 71 -23.03 -9.31 13.66
N VAL A 72 -22.91 -9.95 12.49
CA VAL A 72 -22.64 -11.38 12.38
C VAL A 72 -21.18 -11.56 12.74
N SER A 73 -20.90 -11.57 14.05
CA SER A 73 -19.62 -12.08 14.55
C SER A 73 -19.53 -13.52 14.07
N PRO A 74 -18.52 -13.90 13.27
CA PRO A 74 -18.20 -15.31 13.11
C PRO A 74 -18.11 -15.95 14.51
N SER A 75 -18.60 -17.18 14.67
CA SER A 75 -18.60 -17.87 15.98
C SER A 75 -17.18 -18.06 16.55
N ASP A 76 -16.16 -17.88 15.71
CA ASP A 76 -14.74 -17.93 15.99
C ASP A 76 -14.06 -16.54 16.04
N PHE A 77 -14.81 -15.42 16.10
CA PHE A 77 -14.25 -14.06 16.18
C PHE A 77 -13.24 -13.90 17.33
N LEU A 78 -13.61 -14.32 18.55
CA LEU A 78 -12.73 -14.31 19.73
C LEU A 78 -11.55 -15.29 19.63
N ARG A 79 -11.56 -16.18 18.64
CA ARG A 79 -10.48 -17.13 18.32
C ARG A 79 -9.66 -16.70 17.09
N GLY A 80 -9.85 -15.47 16.59
CA GLY A 80 -9.12 -14.94 15.43
C GLY A 80 -9.74 -15.26 14.05
N GLY A 81 -10.97 -15.77 14.00
CA GLY A 81 -11.67 -16.10 12.75
C GLY A 81 -11.97 -14.91 11.83
N ALA A 82 -11.92 -13.69 12.36
CA ALA A 82 -12.15 -12.45 11.61
C ALA A 82 -11.08 -12.16 10.54
N HIS A 83 -9.91 -12.79 10.64
CA HIS A 83 -8.80 -12.61 9.71
C HIS A 83 -8.33 -13.96 9.16
N ARG A 84 -9.22 -14.69 8.46
CA ARG A 84 -8.71 -15.67 7.49
C ARG A 84 -8.15 -14.87 6.30
N PRO A 85 -6.81 -14.78 6.12
CA PRO A 85 -6.28 -14.14 4.92
C PRO A 85 -6.88 -14.86 3.72
N ARG A 86 -7.38 -14.09 2.75
CA ARG A 86 -7.92 -14.69 1.52
C ARG A 86 -6.81 -15.57 0.92
N PRO A 87 -7.06 -16.88 0.72
CA PRO A 87 -6.02 -17.76 0.22
C PRO A 87 -5.56 -17.24 -1.14
N PHE A 88 -4.24 -17.18 -1.34
CA PHE A 88 -3.64 -16.83 -2.63
C PHE A 88 -4.18 -17.80 -3.68
N ARG A 89 -4.96 -17.29 -4.64
CA ARG A 89 -5.56 -18.13 -5.68
C ARG A 89 -4.50 -18.45 -6.74
N THR A 90 -3.89 -19.62 -6.64
CA THR A 90 -3.01 -20.21 -7.65
C THR A 90 -3.83 -20.79 -8.81
N ASN A 91 -4.44 -19.92 -9.63
CA ASN A 91 -5.01 -20.36 -10.90
C ASN A 91 -3.90 -20.46 -11.97
N LEU A 92 -4.17 -21.25 -13.02
CA LEU A 92 -3.22 -21.45 -14.12
C LEU A 92 -2.85 -20.14 -14.83
N GLU A 93 -3.79 -19.20 -14.89
CA GLU A 93 -3.58 -17.89 -15.46
C GLU A 93 -2.48 -17.11 -14.72
N ASN A 94 -2.57 -17.02 -13.39
CA ASN A 94 -1.58 -16.33 -12.56
C ASN A 94 -0.19 -16.96 -12.71
N VAL A 95 -0.13 -18.29 -12.75
CA VAL A 95 1.14 -19.01 -13.00
C VAL A 95 1.69 -18.67 -14.39
N GLY A 96 0.84 -18.65 -15.43
CA GLY A 96 1.23 -18.26 -16.78
C GLY A 96 1.76 -16.84 -16.88
N LEU A 97 1.16 -15.89 -16.15
CA LEU A 97 1.61 -14.50 -16.09
C LEU A 97 2.97 -14.36 -15.39
N VAL A 98 3.16 -15.06 -14.27
CA VAL A 98 4.47 -15.09 -13.59
C VAL A 98 5.53 -15.71 -14.50
N PHE A 99 5.21 -16.79 -15.21
CA PHE A 99 6.12 -17.42 -16.16
C PHE A 99 6.54 -16.47 -17.28
N LEU A 100 5.58 -15.82 -17.95
CA LEU A 100 5.87 -14.87 -19.03
C LEU A 100 6.66 -13.67 -18.52
N GLY A 101 6.23 -13.07 -17.40
CA GLY A 101 6.96 -11.97 -16.77
C GLY A 101 8.38 -12.39 -16.43
N GLY A 102 8.56 -13.56 -15.81
CA GLY A 102 9.86 -14.11 -15.45
C GLY A 102 10.77 -14.34 -16.65
N ALA A 103 10.24 -14.86 -17.76
CA ALA A 103 11.00 -15.04 -19.00
C ALA A 103 11.56 -13.69 -19.52
N PHE A 104 10.74 -12.65 -19.54
CA PHE A 104 11.17 -11.31 -19.96
C PHE A 104 12.13 -10.66 -18.95
N GLY A 105 11.83 -10.75 -17.65
CA GLY A 105 12.65 -10.17 -16.59
C GLY A 105 14.05 -10.79 -16.54
N GLY A 106 14.12 -12.12 -16.54
CA GLY A 106 15.38 -12.86 -16.57
C GLY A 106 16.19 -12.58 -17.83
N SER A 107 15.53 -12.51 -19.00
CA SER A 107 16.19 -12.14 -20.27
C SER A 107 16.75 -10.72 -20.22
N GLY A 108 16.00 -9.76 -19.67
CA GLY A 108 16.47 -8.38 -19.49
C GLY A 108 17.71 -8.31 -18.60
N ARG A 109 17.74 -9.08 -17.50
CA ARG A 109 18.94 -9.18 -16.65
C ARG A 109 20.12 -9.78 -17.40
N VAL A 110 19.92 -10.86 -18.16
CA VAL A 110 20.99 -11.47 -18.97
C VAL A 110 21.58 -10.47 -19.97
N LEU A 111 20.74 -9.66 -20.62
CA LEU A 111 21.21 -8.63 -21.54
C LEU A 111 21.99 -7.52 -20.84
N LEU A 112 21.55 -7.09 -19.65
CA LEU A 112 22.30 -6.11 -18.83
C LEU A 112 23.65 -6.66 -18.39
N GLU A 113 23.69 -7.91 -17.92
CA GLU A 113 24.93 -8.58 -17.53
C GLU A 113 25.87 -8.75 -18.72
N ALA A 114 25.36 -9.16 -19.88
CA ALA A 114 26.14 -9.30 -21.11
C ALA A 114 26.71 -7.96 -21.58
N GLY A 115 25.87 -6.91 -21.61
CA GLY A 115 26.30 -5.56 -21.99
C GLY A 115 27.37 -5.00 -21.05
N ALA A 116 27.19 -5.18 -19.73
CA ALA A 116 28.12 -4.68 -18.72
C ALA A 116 29.53 -5.30 -18.83
N ARG A 117 29.64 -6.54 -19.29
CA ARG A 117 30.94 -7.20 -19.53
C ARG A 117 31.78 -6.52 -20.61
N TYR A 118 31.15 -5.79 -21.55
CA TYR A 118 31.87 -5.05 -22.59
C TYR A 118 32.30 -3.65 -22.16
N VAL A 119 31.82 -3.16 -21.02
CA VAL A 119 32.09 -1.79 -20.55
C VAL A 119 33.37 -1.70 -19.73
N THR A 120 33.66 -2.71 -18.89
CA THR A 120 34.82 -2.66 -18.00
C THR A 120 35.50 -4.03 -17.83
N PRO A 121 36.85 -4.11 -17.89
CA PRO A 121 37.60 -5.32 -17.57
C PRO A 121 37.44 -5.76 -16.11
N ALA A 122 37.10 -4.84 -15.20
CA ALA A 122 36.94 -5.10 -13.77
C ALA A 122 35.57 -5.70 -13.40
N TYR A 123 34.81 -6.21 -14.37
CA TYR A 123 33.46 -6.73 -14.18
C TYR A 123 33.38 -7.84 -13.12
N GLU A 124 34.41 -8.68 -13.02
CA GLU A 124 34.44 -9.80 -12.06
C GLU A 124 34.49 -9.34 -10.61
N VAL A 125 34.99 -8.13 -10.36
CA VAL A 125 35.15 -7.55 -9.02
C VAL A 125 34.06 -6.52 -8.72
N PHE A 126 33.49 -5.91 -9.76
CA PHE A 126 32.38 -4.98 -9.64
C PHE A 126 31.33 -5.26 -10.74
N PRO A 127 30.36 -6.17 -10.47
CA PRO A 127 29.34 -6.56 -11.45
C PRO A 127 28.25 -5.49 -11.61
N TRP A 128 28.55 -4.46 -12.42
CA TRP A 128 27.66 -3.33 -12.68
C TRP A 128 26.30 -3.75 -13.26
N GLY A 129 26.25 -4.81 -14.07
CA GLY A 129 25.00 -5.31 -14.66
C GLY A 129 23.98 -5.73 -13.58
N THR A 130 24.44 -6.51 -12.60
CA THR A 130 23.61 -6.95 -11.47
C THR A 130 23.25 -5.78 -10.54
N LEU A 131 24.19 -4.85 -10.30
CA LEU A 131 23.90 -3.63 -9.54
C LEU A 131 22.78 -2.81 -10.18
N VAL A 132 22.89 -2.52 -11.48
CA VAL A 132 21.88 -1.74 -12.22
C VAL A 132 20.54 -2.44 -12.21
N ALA A 133 20.51 -3.75 -12.49
CA ALA A 133 19.27 -4.53 -12.47
C ALA A 133 18.58 -4.45 -11.09
N ASN A 134 19.33 -4.64 -10.01
CA ASN A 134 18.80 -4.58 -8.65
C ASN A 134 18.32 -3.18 -8.28
N VAL A 135 19.09 -2.12 -8.57
CA VAL A 135 18.71 -0.72 -8.25
C VAL A 135 17.47 -0.29 -9.03
N VAL A 136 17.44 -0.54 -10.34
CA VAL A 136 16.30 -0.21 -11.20
C VAL A 136 15.07 -1.02 -10.76
N GLY A 137 15.25 -2.32 -10.49
CA GLY A 137 14.18 -3.18 -10.02
C GLY A 137 13.64 -2.75 -8.65
N SER A 138 14.48 -2.36 -7.70
CA SER A 138 14.06 -1.84 -6.40
C SER A 138 13.19 -0.58 -6.53
N PHE A 139 13.54 0.34 -7.43
CA PHE A 139 12.70 1.51 -7.73
C PHE A 139 11.32 1.09 -8.22
N PHE A 140 11.25 0.25 -9.27
CA PHE A 140 9.98 -0.13 -9.88
C PHE A 140 9.12 -1.03 -8.99
N ILE A 141 9.71 -1.95 -8.21
CA ILE A 141 8.98 -2.73 -7.22
C ILE A 141 8.32 -1.80 -6.20
N ALA A 142 9.02 -0.77 -5.75
CA ALA A 142 8.51 0.18 -4.79
C ALA A 142 7.37 1.05 -5.37
N VAL A 143 7.51 1.52 -6.61
CA VAL A 143 6.44 2.22 -7.35
C VAL A 143 5.19 1.35 -7.46
N LEU A 144 5.34 0.14 -8.02
CA LEU A 144 4.21 -0.78 -8.22
C LEU A 144 3.63 -1.27 -6.90
N GLY A 145 4.44 -1.40 -5.86
CA GLY A 145 3.99 -1.74 -4.51
C GLY A 145 3.05 -0.67 -3.93
N VAL A 146 3.38 0.61 -4.10
CA VAL A 146 2.47 1.71 -3.70
C VAL A 146 1.21 1.69 -4.55
N LEU A 147 1.32 1.58 -5.88
CA LEU A 147 0.15 1.52 -6.76
C LEU A 147 -0.77 0.33 -6.45
N LEU A 148 -0.22 -0.81 -6.04
CA LEU A 148 -0.97 -1.98 -5.61
C LEU A 148 -1.75 -1.72 -4.32
N LEU A 149 -1.11 -1.10 -3.32
CA LEU A 149 -1.76 -0.76 -2.05
C LEU A 149 -2.89 0.24 -2.24
N GLU A 150 -2.67 1.22 -3.11
CA GLU A 150 -3.64 2.26 -3.47
C GLU A 150 -4.67 1.77 -4.52
N ARG A 151 -4.64 0.47 -4.87
CA ARG A 151 -5.58 -0.21 -5.78
C ARG A 151 -5.62 0.34 -7.23
N PHE A 152 -4.54 0.96 -7.69
CA PHE A 152 -4.37 1.39 -9.09
C PHE A 152 -3.99 0.27 -10.05
N ILE A 153 -3.46 -0.86 -9.54
CA ILE A 153 -3.16 -2.04 -10.35
C ILE A 153 -3.90 -3.26 -9.81
N SER A 154 -4.31 -4.15 -10.70
CA SER A 154 -5.00 -5.40 -10.39
C SER A 154 -4.03 -6.51 -9.99
N GLU A 155 -4.59 -7.61 -9.49
CA GLU A 155 -3.83 -8.81 -9.14
C GLU A 155 -3.12 -9.41 -10.38
N ARG A 156 -3.67 -9.24 -11.59
CA ARG A 156 -3.07 -9.70 -12.84
C ARG A 156 -1.78 -8.96 -13.16
N GLU A 157 -1.76 -7.64 -12.98
CA GLU A 157 -0.53 -6.84 -13.13
C GLU A 157 0.49 -7.15 -12.04
N ARG A 158 0.05 -7.40 -10.80
CA ARG A 158 0.94 -7.86 -9.73
C ARG A 158 1.64 -9.17 -10.08
N MET A 159 0.92 -10.15 -10.62
CA MET A 159 1.50 -11.43 -11.03
C MET A 159 2.57 -11.25 -12.10
N PHE A 160 2.26 -10.48 -13.15
CA PHE A 160 3.19 -10.30 -14.26
C PHE A 160 4.37 -9.39 -13.90
N TRP A 161 4.12 -8.17 -13.41
CA TRP A 161 5.15 -7.16 -13.24
C TRP A 161 5.98 -7.36 -11.98
N ILE A 162 5.35 -7.63 -10.84
CA ILE A 162 6.04 -7.71 -9.56
C ILE A 162 6.64 -9.10 -9.37
N LEU A 163 5.80 -10.15 -9.40
CA LEU A 163 6.25 -11.51 -9.11
C LEU A 163 7.02 -12.13 -10.29
N GLY A 164 6.58 -11.90 -11.53
CA GLY A 164 7.24 -12.40 -12.73
C GLY A 164 8.46 -11.56 -13.12
N PHE A 165 8.22 -10.41 -13.75
CA PHE A 165 9.25 -9.58 -14.38
C PHE A 165 10.28 -9.09 -13.37
N LEU A 166 9.88 -8.30 -12.38
CA LEU A 166 10.81 -7.71 -11.43
C LEU A 166 11.44 -8.77 -10.51
N GLY A 167 10.69 -9.83 -10.19
CA GLY A 167 11.18 -10.98 -9.43
C GLY A 167 12.31 -11.74 -10.12
N SER A 168 12.30 -11.85 -11.46
CA SER A 168 13.38 -12.49 -12.22
C SER A 168 14.46 -11.52 -12.72
N PHE A 169 14.09 -10.26 -12.92
CA PHE A 169 14.98 -9.17 -13.33
C PHE A 169 15.96 -8.79 -12.21
N THR A 170 15.52 -8.80 -10.97
CA THR A 170 16.39 -8.61 -9.80
C THR A 170 16.91 -9.95 -9.30
N THR A 171 18.06 -9.95 -8.61
CA THR A 171 18.64 -11.17 -8.05
C THR A 171 19.47 -10.89 -6.81
N PHE A 172 19.09 -11.54 -5.70
CA PHE A 172 19.89 -11.54 -4.47
C PHE A 172 20.93 -12.66 -4.48
N SER A 173 20.61 -13.81 -5.06
CA SER A 173 21.52 -14.96 -5.11
C SER A 173 22.78 -14.67 -5.92
N ALA A 174 22.66 -14.03 -7.09
CA ALA A 174 23.84 -13.66 -7.88
C ALA A 174 24.66 -12.57 -7.17
N PHE A 175 24.00 -11.60 -6.54
CA PHE A 175 24.66 -10.56 -5.74
C PHE A 175 25.57 -11.14 -4.65
N ILE A 176 25.06 -12.09 -3.84
CA ILE A 176 25.85 -12.74 -2.78
C ILE A 176 27.04 -13.51 -3.37
N PHE A 177 26.81 -14.29 -4.42
CA PHE A 177 27.86 -15.08 -5.04
C PHE A 177 28.94 -14.23 -5.73
N GLN A 178 28.56 -13.07 -6.26
CA GLN A 178 29.49 -12.12 -6.85
C GLN A 178 30.33 -11.41 -5.80
N ILE A 179 29.79 -11.12 -4.62
CA ILE A 179 30.58 -10.60 -3.49
C ILE A 179 31.64 -11.63 -3.10
N ASP A 180 31.24 -12.88 -2.91
CA ASP A 180 32.13 -13.98 -2.52
C ASP A 180 33.30 -14.14 -3.51
N ARG A 181 32.99 -14.23 -4.81
CA ARG A 181 34.00 -14.32 -5.87
C ARG A 181 34.88 -13.09 -5.98
N GLY A 182 34.28 -11.90 -5.92
CA GLY A 182 35.03 -10.65 -5.96
C GLY A 182 35.96 -10.52 -4.75
N TRP A 183 35.60 -11.09 -3.60
CA TRP A 183 36.37 -10.97 -2.36
C TRP A 183 37.76 -11.59 -2.48
N GLU A 184 37.85 -12.70 -3.19
CA GLU A 184 39.13 -13.36 -3.50
C GLU A 184 40.05 -12.51 -4.39
N LEU A 185 39.47 -11.69 -5.27
CA LEU A 185 40.20 -10.82 -6.20
C LEU A 185 40.55 -9.46 -5.57
N SER A 186 39.59 -8.81 -4.92
CA SER A 186 39.77 -7.55 -4.19
C SER A 186 38.68 -7.40 -3.12
N PRO A 187 39.03 -7.55 -1.83
CA PRO A 187 38.11 -7.32 -0.72
C PRO A 187 37.53 -5.89 -0.72
N THR A 188 38.35 -4.89 -1.05
CA THR A 188 37.94 -3.48 -1.02
C THR A 188 36.86 -3.17 -2.06
N LEU A 189 37.05 -3.60 -3.31
CA LEU A 189 36.05 -3.38 -4.36
C LEU A 189 34.78 -4.18 -4.13
N SER A 190 34.90 -5.38 -3.57
CA SER A 190 33.75 -6.23 -3.25
C SER A 190 32.94 -5.68 -2.09
N ALA A 191 33.59 -5.12 -1.06
CA ALA A 191 32.92 -4.39 0.00
C ALA A 191 32.20 -3.15 -0.53
N LEU A 192 32.82 -2.41 -1.46
CA LEU A 192 32.19 -1.27 -2.11
C LEU A 192 30.99 -1.68 -2.96
N TYR A 193 31.08 -2.77 -3.72
CA TYR A 193 29.97 -3.35 -4.48
C TYR A 193 28.81 -3.75 -3.55
N ALA A 194 29.11 -4.48 -2.46
CA ALA A 194 28.12 -4.88 -1.47
C ALA A 194 27.39 -3.67 -0.85
N GLY A 195 28.16 -2.70 -0.36
CA GLY A 195 27.63 -1.49 0.28
C GLY A 195 26.83 -0.62 -0.70
N SER A 196 27.37 -0.39 -1.89
CA SER A 196 26.68 0.42 -2.92
C SER A 196 25.40 -0.25 -3.40
N SER A 197 25.38 -1.58 -3.62
CA SER A 197 24.17 -2.26 -4.09
C SER A 197 23.04 -2.21 -3.05
N MET A 198 23.34 -2.36 -1.76
CA MET A 198 22.35 -2.21 -0.69
C MET A 198 21.88 -0.77 -0.53
N PHE A 199 22.82 0.18 -0.46
CA PHE A 199 22.49 1.59 -0.25
C PHE A 199 21.70 2.17 -1.43
N LEU A 200 22.17 1.97 -2.65
CA LEU A 200 21.50 2.45 -3.85
C LEU A 200 20.15 1.76 -4.08
N GLY A 201 20.04 0.46 -3.78
CA GLY A 201 18.78 -0.26 -3.86
C GLY A 201 17.73 0.30 -2.89
N LEU A 202 18.13 0.55 -1.63
CA LEU A 202 17.26 1.18 -0.64
C LEU A 202 16.87 2.61 -1.04
N ALA A 203 17.85 3.43 -1.45
CA ALA A 203 17.61 4.79 -1.89
C ALA A 203 16.64 4.82 -3.09
N ALA A 204 16.84 3.94 -4.07
CA ALA A 204 15.96 3.80 -5.23
C ALA A 204 14.54 3.39 -4.83
N ALA A 205 14.37 2.45 -3.91
CA ALA A 205 13.06 2.08 -3.39
C ALA A 205 12.36 3.25 -2.67
N LEU A 206 13.09 4.00 -1.83
CA LEU A 206 12.56 5.19 -1.16
C LEU A 206 12.13 6.26 -2.15
N LEU A 207 12.94 6.52 -3.19
CA LEU A 207 12.58 7.44 -4.26
C LEU A 207 11.32 6.98 -5.00
N GLY A 208 11.19 5.69 -5.29
CA GLY A 208 10.00 5.11 -5.91
C GLY A 208 8.73 5.33 -5.07
N ILE A 209 8.81 5.12 -3.75
CA ILE A 209 7.69 5.37 -2.82
C ILE A 209 7.31 6.86 -2.81
N LEU A 210 8.30 7.74 -2.64
CA LEU A 210 8.07 9.18 -2.54
C LEU A 210 7.49 9.76 -3.83
N ALA A 211 8.06 9.38 -4.98
CA ALA A 211 7.56 9.79 -6.29
C ALA A 211 6.11 9.36 -6.47
N THR A 212 5.80 8.09 -6.22
CA THR A 212 4.45 7.54 -6.45
C THR A 212 3.41 8.19 -5.52
N ARG A 213 3.71 8.33 -4.22
CA ARG A 213 2.81 8.98 -3.26
C ARG A 213 2.53 10.45 -3.60
N ARG A 214 3.44 11.13 -4.29
CA ARG A 214 3.23 12.52 -4.72
C ARG A 214 2.20 12.64 -5.85
N PHE A 215 2.06 11.61 -6.67
CA PHE A 215 1.12 11.55 -7.80
C PHE A 215 -0.24 10.95 -7.43
N VAL A 216 -0.29 10.07 -6.42
CA VAL A 216 -1.52 9.38 -6.00
C VAL A 216 -2.34 10.20 -4.97
N ARG A 217 -1.73 11.20 -4.34
CA ARG A 217 -2.44 12.21 -3.53
C ARG A 217 -3.01 13.31 -4.42
#